data_AF-A0A950WEE6-F1
#
_entry.id   AF-A0A950WEE6-F1
#
_cell.length_a   1.000
_cell.length_b   1.000
_cell.length_c   1.000
_cell.angle_alpha   90.00
_cell.angle_beta   90.00
_cell.angle_gamma   90.00
#
_symmetry.space_group_name_H-M   'P 1'
#
loop_
_entity.id
_entity.type
_entity.pdbx_description
1 polymer ?
#
loop_
_entity_poly.entity_id
_entity_poly.type
_entity_poly.pdbx_seq_one_letter_code
_entity_poly.pdbx_strand_id
1 'polypeptide(L)'
;KQYYLDVHIAYRQACLNAIEYLTKFGYSKAQAYAILGTAPVQGHISGVVDIPNACATLWLPTDIFAFDVMPNASGPVKHDMGGVDIPMSPDK
;
A
#
# COMPACT_ATOMS: atom_id res chain seq x y z
N LYS A 1 -9.67 -17.61 0.86
CA LYS A 1 -9.57 -18.71 -0.13
C LYS A 1 -8.10 -18.98 -0.35
N GLN A 2 -7.69 -20.26 -0.39
CA GLN A 2 -6.30 -20.62 -0.66
C GLN A 2 -6.09 -20.67 -2.18
N TYR A 3 -4.95 -20.15 -2.63
CA TYR A 3 -4.52 -20.19 -4.02
C TYR A 3 -3.19 -20.94 -4.13
N TYR A 4 -2.81 -21.35 -5.34
CA TYR A 4 -1.60 -22.14 -5.58
C TYR A 4 -0.52 -21.28 -6.23
N LEU A 5 0.53 -20.94 -5.48
CA LEU A 5 1.70 -20.18 -5.94
C LEU A 5 1.34 -18.92 -6.77
N ASP A 6 0.27 -18.25 -6.39
CA ASP A 6 -0.24 -17.10 -7.13
C ASP A 6 0.43 -15.80 -6.68
N VAL A 7 1.47 -15.40 -7.43
CA VAL A 7 2.19 -14.14 -7.22
C VAL A 7 1.33 -12.90 -7.41
N HIS A 8 0.27 -12.95 -8.22
CA HIS A 8 -0.62 -11.81 -8.43
C HIS A 8 -1.46 -11.55 -7.18
N ILE A 9 -1.93 -12.61 -6.53
CA ILE A 9 -2.71 -12.49 -5.29
C ILE A 9 -1.81 -12.05 -4.14
N ALA A 10 -0.59 -12.60 -4.05
CA ALA A 10 0.40 -12.17 -3.08
C ALA A 10 0.72 -10.67 -3.22
N TYR A 11 0.98 -10.20 -4.45
CA TYR A 11 1.28 -8.79 -4.71
C TYR A 11 0.08 -7.89 -4.46
N ARG A 12 -1.13 -8.31 -4.86
CA ARG A 12 -2.37 -7.58 -4.56
C ARG A 12 -2.53 -7.40 -3.05
N GLN A 13 -2.28 -8.43 -2.26
CA GLN A 13 -2.37 -8.35 -0.81
C GLN A 13 -1.31 -7.41 -0.23
N ALA A 14 -0.09 -7.42 -0.75
CA ALA A 14 0.96 -6.47 -0.34
C ALA A 14 0.54 -5.01 -0.60
N CYS A 15 -0.03 -4.73 -1.79
CA CYS A 15 -0.57 -3.39 -2.10
C CYS A 15 -1.73 -3.00 -1.19
N LEU A 16 -2.67 -3.91 -0.89
CA LEU A 16 -3.78 -3.64 0.02
C LEU A 16 -3.30 -3.33 1.45
N ASN A 17 -2.32 -4.09 1.94
CA ASN A 17 -1.72 -3.83 3.25
C ASN A 17 -1.02 -2.46 3.30
N ALA A 18 -0.34 -2.05 2.22
CA ALA A 18 0.27 -0.73 2.13
C ALA A 18 -0.77 0.40 2.08
N ILE A 19 -1.88 0.21 1.36
CA ILE A 19 -3.00 1.15 1.35
C ILE A 19 -3.59 1.30 2.75
N GLU A 20 -3.84 0.18 3.46
CA GLU A 20 -4.34 0.22 4.82
C GLU A 20 -3.36 0.93 5.77
N TYR A 21 -2.05 0.75 5.58
CA TYR A 21 -1.04 1.47 6.34
C TYR A 21 -1.15 2.98 6.13
N LEU A 22 -1.21 3.43 4.88
CA LEU A 22 -1.34 4.85 4.54
C LEU A 22 -2.64 5.47 5.05
N THR A 23 -3.74 4.71 5.07
CA THR A 23 -5.01 5.20 5.62
C THR A 23 -4.94 5.49 7.12
N LYS A 24 -4.04 4.85 7.87
CA LYS A 24 -3.84 5.14 9.31
C LYS A 24 -3.23 6.52 9.52
N PHE A 25 -2.48 7.04 8.55
CA PHE A 25 -1.92 8.41 8.59
C PHE A 25 -2.90 9.48 8.11
N GLY A 26 -4.11 9.12 7.68
CA GLY A 26 -5.14 10.08 7.25
C GLY A 26 -5.31 10.20 5.73
N TYR A 27 -4.56 9.43 4.92
CA TYR A 27 -4.81 9.35 3.48
C TYR A 27 -6.14 8.64 3.16
N SER A 28 -6.82 9.08 2.10
CA SER A 28 -7.91 8.31 1.53
C SER A 28 -7.38 7.04 0.84
N LYS A 29 -8.22 6.01 0.68
CA LYS A 29 -7.84 4.80 -0.06
C LYS A 29 -7.48 5.11 -1.52
N ALA A 30 -8.17 6.08 -2.13
CA ALA A 30 -7.90 6.51 -3.49
C ALA A 30 -6.53 7.22 -3.59
N GLN A 31 -6.24 8.13 -2.66
CA GLN A 31 -4.93 8.79 -2.55
C GLN A 31 -3.79 7.78 -2.37
N ALA A 32 -3.94 6.86 -1.43
CA ALA A 32 -2.95 5.82 -1.19
C ALA A 32 -2.73 4.95 -2.45
N TYR A 33 -3.79 4.58 -3.15
CA TYR A 33 -3.69 3.84 -4.41
C TYR A 33 -2.97 4.64 -5.50
N ALA A 34 -3.26 5.94 -5.64
CA ALA A 34 -2.59 6.82 -6.59
C ALA A 34 -1.11 7.00 -6.26
N ILE A 35 -0.74 7.08 -4.98
CA ILE A 35 0.66 7.15 -4.54
C ILE A 35 1.40 5.87 -4.94
N LEU A 36 0.81 4.69 -4.71
CA LEU A 36 1.43 3.42 -5.13
C LEU A 36 1.61 3.30 -6.65
N GLY A 37 0.82 4.00 -7.45
CA GLY A 37 0.94 4.02 -8.91
C GLY A 37 1.92 5.06 -9.47
N THR A 38 2.19 6.14 -8.73
CA THR A 38 3.00 7.28 -9.20
C THR A 38 4.35 7.39 -8.52
N ALA A 39 4.46 6.97 -7.27
CA ALA A 39 5.71 6.95 -6.53
C ALA A 39 6.60 5.79 -7.01
N PRO A 40 7.94 5.91 -6.91
CA PRO A 40 8.88 4.86 -7.29
C PRO A 40 8.89 3.72 -6.26
N VAL A 41 7.76 3.00 -6.14
CA VAL A 41 7.62 1.81 -5.30
C VAL A 41 8.27 0.60 -5.97
N GLN A 42 8.85 -0.29 -5.17
CA GLN A 42 9.49 -1.50 -5.70
C GLN A 42 8.68 -2.73 -5.30
N GLY A 43 8.17 -3.45 -6.29
CA GLY A 43 7.54 -4.75 -6.11
C GLY A 43 8.55 -5.86 -6.34
N HIS A 44 8.78 -6.70 -5.33
CA HIS A 44 9.66 -7.85 -5.41
C HIS A 44 8.86 -9.15 -5.26
N ILE A 45 9.16 -10.13 -6.11
CA ILE A 45 8.73 -11.52 -5.88
C ILE A 45 9.80 -12.15 -4.99
N SER A 46 9.55 -12.11 -3.68
CA SER A 46 10.51 -12.52 -2.65
C SER A 46 10.68 -14.04 -2.60
N GLY A 47 9.65 -14.80 -2.96
CA GLY A 47 9.72 -16.26 -3.02
C GLY A 47 8.55 -16.86 -3.79
N VAL A 48 8.86 -17.81 -4.67
CA VAL A 48 7.87 -18.58 -5.46
C VAL A 48 8.02 -20.09 -5.24
N VAL A 49 8.86 -20.50 -4.30
CA VAL A 49 9.19 -21.91 -4.06
C VAL A 49 8.40 -22.53 -2.89
N ASP A 50 7.78 -21.70 -2.05
CA ASP A 50 7.11 -22.15 -0.83
C ASP A 50 5.66 -22.58 -1.09
N ILE A 51 5.45 -23.81 -1.55
CA ILE A 51 4.09 -24.33 -1.75
C ILE A 51 3.34 -24.36 -0.39
N PRO A 52 2.11 -23.81 -0.30
CA PRO A 52 1.27 -23.31 -1.39
C PRO A 52 1.32 -21.78 -1.67
N ASN A 53 2.08 -21.00 -0.89
CA ASN A 53 2.04 -19.54 -0.91
C ASN A 53 3.19 -18.91 -1.70
N ALA A 54 2.88 -18.01 -2.62
CA ALA A 54 3.89 -17.09 -3.15
C ALA A 54 4.08 -15.93 -2.17
N CYS A 55 5.32 -15.47 -2.00
CA CYS A 55 5.68 -14.30 -1.22
C CYS A 55 6.03 -13.14 -2.15
N ALA A 56 5.29 -12.04 -2.03
CA ALA A 56 5.57 -10.79 -2.72
C ALA A 56 5.69 -9.66 -1.69
N THR A 57 6.63 -8.75 -1.92
CA THR A 57 6.89 -7.62 -1.02
C THR A 57 6.80 -6.32 -1.82
N LEU A 58 6.21 -5.29 -1.21
CA LEU A 58 6.11 -3.95 -1.77
C LEU A 58 6.93 -3.00 -0.90
N TRP A 59 7.86 -2.29 -1.50
CA TRP A 59 8.69 -1.31 -0.83
C TRP A 59 8.18 0.09 -1.15
N LEU A 60 7.83 0.81 -0.08
CA LEU A 60 7.39 2.19 -0.15
C LEU A 60 8.53 3.09 0.34
N PRO A 61 9.09 3.97 -0.52
CA PRO A 61 10.11 4.92 -0.09
C PRO A 61 9.49 5.91 0.90
N THR A 62 10.06 6.04 2.09
CA THR A 62 9.57 6.95 3.13
C THR A 62 9.88 8.42 2.82
N ASP A 63 10.88 8.67 1.98
CA ASP A 63 11.36 10.01 1.63
C ASP A 63 10.39 10.81 0.77
N ILE A 64 9.36 10.18 0.20
CA ILE A 64 8.31 10.87 -0.55
C ILE A 64 7.31 11.60 0.36
N PHE A 65 7.33 11.31 1.66
CA PHE A 65 6.43 11.89 2.64
C PHE A 65 7.10 13.05 3.36
N ALA A 66 6.34 14.12 3.63
CA ALA A 66 6.82 15.28 4.38
C ALA A 66 6.90 15.05 5.91
N PHE A 67 6.48 13.87 6.37
CA PHE A 67 6.45 13.46 7.77
C PHE A 67 6.95 12.03 7.92
N ASP A 68 7.35 11.67 9.14
CA ASP A 68 7.84 10.33 9.43
C ASP A 68 6.71 9.31 9.39
N VAL A 69 6.76 8.43 8.38
CA VAL A 69 5.84 7.30 8.20
C VAL A 69 6.42 6.01 8.78
N MET A 70 7.53 6.04 9.50
CA MET A 70 8.07 4.83 10.13
C MET A 70 7.23 4.39 11.34
N PRO A 71 7.10 3.08 11.58
CA PRO A 71 6.41 2.58 12.75
C PRO A 71 7.18 2.99 14.02
N ASN A 72 6.51 3.73 14.90
CA ASN A 72 7.03 4.15 16.20
C ASN A 72 6.15 3.61 17.34
N ALA A 73 6.67 3.65 18.58
CA ALA A 73 5.97 3.17 19.77
C ALA A 73 4.70 3.99 20.11
N SER A 74 4.61 5.23 19.63
CA SER A 74 3.47 6.13 19.84
C SER A 74 2.31 5.88 18.87
N GLY A 75 2.50 5.01 17.87
CA GLY A 75 1.50 4.69 16.86
C GLY A 75 1.40 5.75 15.75
N PRO A 76 0.66 5.46 14.67
CA PRO A 76 0.48 6.39 13.55
C PRO A 76 -0.38 7.58 13.98
N VAL A 77 0.13 8.79 13.74
CA VAL A 77 -0.63 10.03 13.93
C VAL A 77 -1.42 10.30 12.67
N LYS A 78 -2.73 10.56 12.81
CA LYS A 78 -3.56 11.00 11.69
C LYS A 78 -3.20 12.45 11.35
N HIS A 79 -2.73 12.67 10.14
CA HIS A 79 -2.50 14.00 9.59
C HIS A 79 -3.74 14.47 8.83
N ASP A 80 -4.11 15.73 9.02
CA ASP A 80 -5.22 16.35 8.29
C ASP A 80 -4.79 16.67 6.85
N MET A 81 -5.19 15.81 5.91
CA MET A 81 -4.82 15.94 4.49
C MET A 81 -5.65 16.98 3.72
N GLY A 82 -6.09 18.04 4.41
CA GLY A 82 -6.74 19.21 3.81
C GLY A 82 -8.12 18.96 3.19
N GLY A 83 -8.73 17.78 3.37
CA GLY A 83 -10.06 17.47 2.84
C GLY A 83 -10.16 17.34 1.32
N VAL A 84 -9.04 17.40 0.60
CA VAL A 84 -9.00 17.28 -0.87
C VAL A 84 -8.79 15.82 -1.24
N ASP A 85 -9.83 15.14 -1.74
CA ASP A 85 -9.74 13.76 -2.23
C ASP A 85 -9.63 13.71 -3.77
N ILE A 86 -9.31 12.54 -4.32
CA ILE A 86 -9.25 12.31 -5.77
C ILE A 86 -10.65 12.46 -6.38
N PRO A 87 -10.81 13.19 -7.51
CA PRO A 87 -12.10 13.32 -8.18
C PRO A 87 -12.58 11.95 -8.67
N MET A 88 -13.80 11.57 -8.27
CA MET A 88 -14.47 10.33 -8.68
C MET A 88 -15.56 10.66 -9.69
N SER A 89 -15.47 10.07 -10.88
CA SER A 89 -16.57 10.08 -11.85
C SER A 89 -17.45 8.86 -11.62
N PRO A 90 -18.75 9.01 -11.33
CA PRO A 90 -19.66 7.87 -11.27
C PRO A 90 -19.80 7.23 -12.65
N ASP A 91 -19.97 5.91 -12.69
CA ASP A 91 -20.30 5.18 -13.91
C ASP A 91 -21.67 5.63 -14.47
N LYS A 92 -21.81 5.59 -15.79
CA LYS A 92 -22.97 6.08 -16.53
C LYS A 92 -24.17 5.12 -16.48
#